data_AF-A0A1V5G5Z7-F1
#
_entry.id   AF-A0A1V5G5Z7-F1
#
_cell.length_a   1.000
_cell.length_b   1.000
_cell.length_c   1.000
_cell.angle_alpha   90.00
_cell.angle_beta   90.00
_cell.angle_gamma   90.00
#
_symmetry.space_group_name_H-M   'P 1'
#
loop_
_entity.id
_entity.type
_entity.pdbx_description
1 polymer ?
#
loop_
_entity_poly.entity_id
_entity_poly.type
_entity_poly.pdbx_seq_one_letter_code
_entity_poly.pdbx_strand_id
1 'polypeptide(L)'
;MDAWESGRFVVRVEEGPPRGGLYELEQTTYFHVVDTRTNLPAMTFLGELEASLSAETGLWENYRCSGVREAAIAPDGRSVLVRRFDGSEETVGLPESGDG
;
A
#
# COMPACT_ATOMS: atom_id res chain seq x y z
N MET A 1 -15.05 -22.63 6.10
CA MET A 1 -15.92 -21.44 6.13
C MET A 1 -15.29 -20.53 7.15
N ASP A 2 -14.35 -19.73 6.68
CA ASP A 2 -13.42 -19.00 7.53
C ASP A 2 -14.00 -17.62 7.84
N ALA A 3 -14.32 -17.40 9.11
CA ALA A 3 -14.97 -16.21 9.62
C ALA A 3 -13.99 -15.04 9.82
N TRP A 4 -13.39 -14.53 8.74
CA TRP A 4 -12.49 -13.36 8.79
C TRP A 4 -12.84 -12.21 7.85
N GLU A 5 -13.90 -12.32 7.03
CA GLU A 5 -14.39 -11.21 6.19
C GLU A 5 -15.56 -10.43 6.82
N SER A 6 -15.57 -10.23 8.14
CA SER A 6 -16.64 -9.49 8.82
C SER A 6 -16.25 -8.07 9.25
N GLY A 7 -15.40 -7.41 8.47
CA GLY A 7 -14.99 -6.01 8.68
C GLY A 7 -15.62 -5.07 7.64
N ARG A 8 -16.03 -3.86 8.05
CA ARG A 8 -16.48 -2.80 7.12
C ARG A 8 -15.37 -2.39 6.14
N PHE A 9 -14.12 -2.52 6.56
CA PHE A 9 -12.98 -2.15 5.73
C PHE A 9 -12.06 -3.34 5.53
N VAL A 10 -11.48 -3.41 4.35
CA VAL A 10 -10.43 -4.36 3.98
C VAL A 10 -9.31 -3.62 3.29
N VAL A 11 -8.06 -4.09 3.46
CA VAL A 11 -6.93 -3.57 2.69
C VAL A 11 -6.78 -4.44 1.43
N ARG A 12 -6.84 -3.81 0.26
CA ARG A 12 -6.48 -4.42 -1.02
C ARG A 12 -5.16 -3.85 -1.49
N VAL A 13 -4.27 -4.73 -1.91
CA VAL A 13 -2.95 -4.35 -2.44
C VAL A 13 -2.98 -4.50 -3.95
N GLU A 14 -2.57 -3.45 -4.65
CA GLU A 14 -2.47 -3.41 -6.10
C GLU A 14 -1.08 -2.91 -6.50
N GLU A 15 -0.42 -3.64 -7.40
CA GLU A 15 0.81 -3.17 -8.02
C GLU A 15 0.45 -2.35 -9.27
N GLY A 16 0.87 -1.09 -9.28
CA GLY A 16 0.78 -0.24 -10.45
C GLY A 16 1.67 -0.72 -11.59
N PRO A 17 1.41 -0.24 -12.82
CA PRO A 17 2.29 -0.55 -13.94
C PRO A 17 3.71 -0.04 -13.66
N PRO A 18 4.74 -0.79 -14.07
CA PRO A 18 6.10 -0.28 -14.02
C PRO A 18 6.23 0.96 -14.90
N ARG A 19 6.97 1.93 -14.40
CA ARG A 19 7.32 3.21 -15.03
C ARG A 19 8.84 3.29 -15.15
N GLY A 20 9.34 4.34 -15.81
CA GLY A 20 10.76 4.54 -16.09
C GLY A 20 11.16 4.23 -17.53
N GLY A 21 12.43 4.46 -17.85
CA GLY A 21 13.03 4.19 -19.15
C GLY A 21 13.61 2.78 -19.29
N LEU A 22 14.37 2.54 -20.37
CA LEU A 22 15.02 1.23 -20.61
C LEU A 22 16.00 0.80 -19.50
N TYR A 23 16.50 1.74 -18.71
CA TYR A 23 17.50 1.52 -17.67
C TYR A 23 17.01 1.89 -16.27
N GLU A 24 15.74 2.26 -16.13
CA GLU A 24 15.14 2.73 -14.89
C GLU A 24 13.83 2.00 -14.66
N LEU A 25 13.62 1.49 -13.45
CA LEU A 25 12.39 0.87 -13.02
C LEU A 25 11.84 1.68 -11.86
N GLU A 26 10.61 2.15 -12.01
CA GLU A 26 9.82 2.77 -10.96
C GLU A 26 8.52 1.98 -10.81
N GLN A 27 8.19 1.51 -9.62
CA GLN A 27 6.96 0.76 -9.37
C GLN A 27 6.26 1.32 -8.14
N THR A 28 4.96 1.58 -8.27
CA THR A 28 4.12 2.00 -7.15
C THR A 28 3.26 0.84 -6.69
N THR A 29 3.24 0.59 -5.39
CA THR A 29 2.28 -0.31 -4.75
C THR A 29 1.22 0.52 -4.04
N TYR A 30 -0.05 0.26 -4.36
CA TYR A 30 -1.20 0.91 -3.76
C TYR A 30 -1.79 0.01 -2.67
N PHE A 31 -1.94 0.57 -1.48
CA PHE A 31 -2.67 -0.07 -0.38
C PHE A 31 -4.01 0.64 -0.22
N HIS A 32 -5.04 0.09 -0.85
CA HIS A 32 -6.39 0.62 -0.82
C HIS A 32 -7.14 0.11 0.40
N VAL A 33 -7.54 1.01 1.28
CA VAL A 33 -8.52 0.71 2.33
C VAL A 33 -9.90 0.84 1.71
N VAL A 34 -10.52 -0.28 1.40
CA VAL A 34 -11.80 -0.35 0.69
C VAL A 34 -12.94 -0.52 1.69
N ASP A 35 -13.96 0.34 1.61
CA ASP A 35 -15.22 0.13 2.32
C ASP A 35 -16.00 -1.00 1.62
N THR A 36 -16.26 -2.10 2.32
CA THR A 36 -16.91 -3.29 1.77
C THR A 36 -18.38 -3.06 1.43
N ARG A 37 -19.01 -2.00 1.95
CA ARG A 37 -20.40 -1.65 1.64
C ARG A 37 -20.54 -0.98 0.28
N THR A 38 -19.62 -0.09 -0.06
CA THR A 38 -19.63 0.68 -1.31
C THR A 38 -18.69 0.10 -2.36
N ASN A 39 -17.75 -0.75 -1.93
CA ASN A 39 -16.63 -1.25 -2.72
C ASN A 39 -15.76 -0.12 -3.32
N LEU A 40 -15.72 1.04 -2.64
CA LEU A 40 -14.91 2.19 -3.02
C LEU A 40 -13.74 2.37 -2.03
N PRO A 41 -12.57 2.87 -2.51
CA PRO A 41 -11.46 3.20 -1.63
C PRO A 41 -11.84 4.39 -0.74
N ALA A 42 -11.77 4.17 0.57
CA ALA A 42 -11.92 5.21 1.58
C ALA A 42 -10.59 5.94 1.85
N MET A 43 -9.48 5.21 1.74
CA MET A 43 -8.12 5.74 1.86
C MET A 43 -7.19 4.97 0.93
N THR A 44 -6.09 5.60 0.51
CA THR A 44 -5.04 4.94 -0.27
C THR A 44 -3.68 5.37 0.25
N PHE A 45 -2.81 4.40 0.50
CA PHE A 45 -1.41 4.61 0.82
C PHE A 45 -0.52 4.11 -0.30
N LEU A 46 0.66 4.70 -0.44
CA LEU A 46 1.58 4.43 -1.54
C LEU A 46 2.93 3.95 -1.01
N GLY A 47 3.38 2.82 -1.54
CA GLY A 47 4.79 2.39 -1.49
C GLY A 47 5.42 2.58 -2.85
N GLU A 48 6.70 2.95 -2.88
CA GLU A 48 7.45 3.13 -4.12
C GLU A 48 8.72 2.28 -4.10
N LEU A 49 9.04 1.72 -5.26
CA LEU A 49 10.26 1.00 -5.56
C LEU A 49 10.93 1.68 -6.75
N GLU A 50 12.21 1.98 -6.62
CA GLU A 50 13.08 2.46 -7.69
C GLU A 50 14.27 1.51 -7.84
N ALA A 51 14.69 1.25 -9.08
CA ALA A 51 15.92 0.50 -9.39
C ALA A 51 16.51 0.96 -10.73
N SER A 52 17.78 0.66 -10.96
CA SER A 52 18.47 0.95 -12.23
C SER A 52 19.11 -0.29 -12.82
N LEU A 53 19.06 -0.46 -14.15
CA LEU A 53 19.68 -1.58 -14.84
C LEU A 53 21.17 -1.28 -15.05
N SER A 54 22.04 -2.12 -14.50
CA SER A 54 23.48 -2.01 -14.68
C SER A 54 23.89 -2.41 -16.09
N ALA A 55 24.63 -1.53 -16.77
CA ALA A 55 25.16 -1.81 -18.10
C ALA A 55 26.32 -2.83 -18.07
N GLU A 56 26.97 -3.00 -16.91
CA GLU A 56 28.11 -3.90 -16.75
C GLU A 56 27.65 -5.33 -16.44
N THR A 57 26.69 -5.47 -15.53
CA THR A 57 26.22 -6.77 -15.05
C THR A 57 24.96 -7.25 -15.76
N GLY A 58 24.20 -6.34 -16.38
CA GLY A 58 22.89 -6.63 -16.96
C GLY A 58 21.81 -6.91 -15.91
N LEU A 59 22.07 -6.60 -14.63
CA LEU A 59 21.15 -6.82 -13.51
C LEU A 59 20.57 -5.51 -13.02
N TRP A 60 19.35 -5.58 -12.50
CA TRP A 60 18.76 -4.47 -11.74
C TRP A 60 19.50 -4.31 -10.41
N GLU A 61 19.91 -3.08 -10.11
CA GLU A 61 20.72 -2.70 -8.96
C GLU A 61 20.21 -1.37 -8.36
N ASN A 62 20.82 -0.92 -7.26
CA ASN A 62 20.47 0.34 -6.58
C ASN A 62 19.01 0.45 -6.12
N TYR A 63 18.43 -0.68 -5.72
CA TYR A 63 17.07 -0.73 -5.21
C TYR A 63 16.86 0.24 -4.06
N ARG A 64 15.87 1.11 -4.20
CA ARG A 64 15.41 2.04 -3.18
C ARG A 64 13.92 1.85 -2.99
N CYS A 65 13.51 1.61 -1.75
CA CYS A 65 12.11 1.58 -1.38
C CYS A 65 11.77 2.82 -0.53
N SER A 66 10.62 3.41 -0.76
CA SER A 66 10.13 4.57 0.00
C SER A 66 8.62 4.50 0.23
N GLY A 67 8.09 5.36 1.10
CA GLY A 67 6.67 5.39 1.44
C GLY A 67 6.21 4.22 2.31
N VAL A 68 5.00 3.74 2.06
CA VAL A 68 4.34 2.68 2.83
C VAL A 68 4.80 1.30 2.36
N ARG A 69 5.21 0.50 3.33
CA ARG A 69 5.58 -0.90 3.14
C ARG A 69 4.41 -1.84 3.41
N GLU A 70 3.57 -1.49 4.38
CA GLU A 70 2.45 -2.31 4.82
C GLU A 70 1.33 -1.42 5.36
N ALA A 71 0.08 -1.81 5.08
CA ALA A 71 -1.10 -1.25 5.72
C ALA A 71 -2.02 -2.40 6.15
N ALA A 72 -2.56 -2.34 7.37
CA ALA A 72 -3.46 -3.35 7.90
C ALA A 72 -4.56 -2.70 8.75
N ILE A 73 -5.78 -3.25 8.71
CA ILE A 73 -6.83 -2.84 9.63
C ILE A 73 -6.40 -3.24 11.05
N ALA A 74 -6.40 -2.28 11.96
CA ALA A 74 -6.04 -2.53 13.35
C ALA A 74 -7.08 -3.45 14.03
N PRO A 75 -6.71 -4.17 15.10
CA PRO A 75 -7.64 -5.06 15.81
C PRO A 75 -8.89 -4.36 16.37
N ASP A 76 -8.86 -3.05 16.55
CA ASP A 76 -10.02 -2.24 16.97
C ASP A 76 -11.10 -2.09 15.88
N GLY A 77 -10.78 -2.43 14.62
CA GLY A 77 -11.66 -2.27 13.46
C GLY A 77 -12.00 -0.83 13.08
N ARG A 78 -11.32 0.16 13.69
CA ARG A 78 -11.57 1.60 13.58
C ARG A 78 -10.36 2.38 13.08
N SER A 79 -9.20 1.75 13.00
CA SER A 79 -7.98 2.37 12.50
C SER A 79 -7.21 1.47 11.54
N VAL A 80 -6.23 2.06 10.86
CA VAL A 80 -5.28 1.38 9.97
C VAL A 80 -3.89 1.57 10.56
N LEU A 81 -3.18 0.47 10.78
CA LEU A 81 -1.76 0.48 11.10
C LEU A 81 -0.98 0.60 9.79
N VAL A 82 -0.15 1.63 9.69
CA VAL A 82 0.67 1.92 8.51
C VAL A 82 2.14 1.83 8.91
N ARG A 83 2.89 0.96 8.22
CA ARG A 83 4.34 0.82 8.40
C ARG A 83 5.07 1.31 7.16
N ARG A 84 6.10 2.12 7.36
CA ARG A 84 6.91 2.70 6.27
C ARG A 84 8.26 2.01 6.14
N PHE A 85 8.89 2.17 4.98
CA PHE A 85 10.23 1.63 4.71
C PHE A 85 11.33 2.27 5.57
N ASP A 86 11.12 3.50 6.06
CA ASP A 86 12.04 4.18 6.99
C ASP A 86 11.95 3.65 8.44
N GLY A 87 11.08 2.68 8.70
CA GLY A 87 10.84 2.08 10.00
C GLY A 87 9.85 2.87 10.87
N SER A 88 9.32 4.00 10.40
CA SER A 88 8.25 4.69 11.10
C SER A 88 6.94 3.93 11.00
N GLU A 89 6.14 4.04 12.05
CA GLU A 89 4.80 3.46 12.15
C GLU A 89 3.81 4.54 12.59
N GLU A 90 2.61 4.51 12.01
CA GLU A 90 1.51 5.36 12.45
C GLU A 90 0.17 4.64 12.41
N THR A 91 -0.76 5.16 13.20
CA THR A 91 -2.14 4.67 13.25
C THR A 91 -3.06 5.75 12.70
N VAL A 92 -3.81 5.43 11.66
CA VAL A 92 -4.71 6.37 10.98
C VAL A 92 -6.16 5.96 11.21
N GLY A 93 -6.99 6.89 11.68
CA GLY A 93 -8.42 6.62 11.89
C GLY A 93 -9.17 6.35 10.59
N LEU A 94 -9.99 5.31 10.58
CA LEU A 94 -10.91 5.03 9.47
C LEU A 94 -12.06 6.06 9.48
N PRO A 95 -12.59 6.47 8.32
CA PRO A 95 -13.71 7.39 8.28
C PRO A 95 -14.93 6.74 8.94
N GLU A 96 -15.49 7.44 9.92
CA GLU A 96 -16.79 7.11 10.47
C GLU A 96 -17.82 7.16 9.33
N SER A 97 -18.84 6.30 9.37
CA SER A 97 -19.93 6.41 8.40
C SER A 97 -20.49 7.82 8.56
N GLY A 98 -20.42 8.65 7.52
CA GLY A 98 -21.08 9.95 7.54
C GLY A 98 -22.54 9.72 7.90
N ASP A 99 -22.94 10.27 9.04
CA ASP A 99 -24.34 10.53 9.35
C ASP A 99 -24.82 11.55 8.32
N GLY A 100 -25.85 11.21 7.53
CA GLY A 100 -26.72 12.16 6.82
C GLY A 100 -26.12 12.91 5.64
#